data_AF-A0A6U3E418-F1
#
_entry.id   AF-A0A6U3E418-F1
#
_cell.length_a   1.000
_cell.length_b   1.000
_cell.length_c   1.000
_cell.angle_alpha   90.00
_cell.angle_beta   90.00
_cell.angle_gamma   90.00
#
_symmetry.space_group_name_H-M   'P 1'
#
loop_
_entity.id
_entity.type
_entity.pdbx_description
1 polymer ?
#
loop_
_entity_poly.entity_id
_entity_poly.type
_entity_poly.pdbx_seq_one_letter_code
_entity_poly.pdbx_strand_id
1 'polypeptide(L)'
;MPQAGLDSDGLRLYFGTRLGLSEPEWVALCGIHGLGRHVSLLGMDKACLRQLTRTCLEEAPILLPFVTSSVGRFNNDYFKALLRWNARQVEMGEVAFIPTDVALVVDSGLRVHVEAFAKQPKLYERTFVRAFQKLLEGTATATRGSDLSALTARRY
;
A
#
# COMPACT_ATOMS: atom_id res chain seq x y z
N MET A 1 7.25 -3.06 -9.21
CA MET A 1 6.84 -2.23 -8.07
C MET A 1 6.54 -0.83 -8.56
N PRO A 2 5.49 -0.17 -8.06
CA PRO A 2 5.19 1.22 -8.40
C PRO A 2 6.16 2.18 -7.69
N GLN A 3 6.35 3.38 -8.23
CA GLN A 3 7.06 4.45 -7.54
C GLN A 3 6.12 5.13 -6.53
N ALA A 4 6.64 5.55 -5.38
CA ALA A 4 5.85 6.22 -4.33
C ALA A 4 5.36 7.63 -4.73
N GLY A 5 5.88 8.18 -5.83
CA GLY A 5 5.56 9.50 -6.36
C GLY A 5 4.60 9.52 -7.55
N LEU A 6 3.94 8.39 -7.86
CA LEU A 6 2.95 8.36 -8.95
C LEU A 6 1.71 9.19 -8.58
N ASP A 7 1.12 9.83 -9.59
CA ASP A 7 -0.20 10.43 -9.51
C ASP A 7 -1.31 9.38 -9.77
N SER A 8 -2.58 9.80 -9.79
CA SER A 8 -3.70 8.89 -9.97
C SER A 8 -3.69 8.18 -11.33
N ASP A 9 -3.23 8.84 -12.40
CA ASP A 9 -3.11 8.21 -13.72
C ASP A 9 -1.96 7.21 -13.79
N GLY A 10 -0.83 7.52 -13.15
CA GLY A 10 0.27 6.57 -12.96
C GLY A 10 -0.15 5.33 -12.17
N LEU A 11 -0.98 5.51 -11.13
CA LEU A 11 -1.56 4.41 -10.36
C LEU A 11 -2.51 3.56 -11.22
N ARG A 12 -3.40 4.17 -12.01
CA ARG A 12 -4.27 3.46 -12.95
C ARG A 12 -3.49 2.67 -13.99
N LEU A 13 -2.44 3.27 -14.56
CA LEU A 13 -1.58 2.58 -15.52
C LEU A 13 -0.89 1.38 -14.89
N TYR A 14 -0.35 1.54 -13.67
CA TYR A 14 0.35 0.46 -13.00
C TYR A 14 -0.61 -0.65 -12.57
N PHE A 15 -1.63 -0.35 -11.77
CA PHE A 15 -2.51 -1.37 -11.19
C PHE A 15 -3.58 -1.86 -12.17
N GLY A 16 -4.16 -0.96 -12.97
CA GLY A 16 -5.15 -1.31 -13.98
C GLY A 16 -4.53 -2.03 -15.15
N THR A 17 -3.62 -1.36 -15.87
CA THR A 17 -3.09 -1.92 -17.14
C THR A 17 -2.09 -3.04 -16.92
N ARG A 18 -1.14 -2.90 -15.97
CA ARG A 18 -0.11 -3.93 -15.78
C ARG A 18 -0.56 -5.11 -14.91
N LEU A 19 -1.42 -4.86 -13.91
CA LEU A 19 -1.86 -5.89 -12.97
C LEU A 19 -3.31 -6.35 -13.16
N GLY A 20 -4.07 -5.71 -14.05
CA GLY A 20 -5.45 -6.11 -14.33
C GLY A 20 -6.42 -5.92 -13.16
N LEU A 21 -6.10 -5.01 -12.22
CA LEU A 21 -6.93 -4.74 -11.05
C LEU A 21 -7.86 -3.55 -11.32
N SER A 22 -9.13 -3.69 -10.94
CA SER A 22 -10.06 -2.55 -10.96
C SER A 22 -9.70 -1.51 -9.88
N GLU A 23 -10.16 -0.28 -10.05
CA GLU A 23 -9.98 0.80 -9.07
C GLU A 23 -10.32 0.43 -7.62
N PRO A 24 -11.49 -0.14 -7.29
CA PRO A 24 -11.77 -0.54 -5.91
C PRO A 24 -10.81 -1.62 -5.41
N GLU A 25 -10.32 -2.51 -6.28
CA GLU A 25 -9.42 -3.58 -5.89
C GLU A 25 -8.04 -3.06 -5.49
N TRP A 26 -7.41 -2.21 -6.31
CA TRP A 26 -6.09 -1.70 -5.96
C TRP A 26 -6.15 -0.59 -4.91
N VAL A 27 -7.23 0.20 -4.84
CA VAL A 27 -7.45 1.12 -3.70
C VAL A 27 -7.58 0.33 -2.40
N ALA A 28 -8.22 -0.84 -2.42
CA ALA A 28 -8.27 -1.72 -1.25
C ALA A 28 -6.86 -2.20 -0.86
N LEU A 29 -6.02 -2.60 -1.82
CA LEU A 29 -4.63 -3.01 -1.53
C LEU A 29 -3.82 -1.91 -0.81
N CYS A 30 -4.00 -0.64 -1.17
CA CYS A 30 -3.36 0.49 -0.48
C CYS A 30 -3.72 0.58 1.01
N GLY A 31 -4.87 0.02 1.43
CA GLY A 31 -5.26 -0.05 2.84
C GLY A 31 -4.24 -0.77 3.74
N ILE A 32 -3.37 -1.61 3.15
CA ILE A 32 -2.27 -2.26 3.88
C ILE A 32 -1.24 -1.26 4.42
N HIS A 33 -1.20 -0.02 3.94
CA HIS A 33 -0.36 1.03 4.53
C HIS A 33 -0.78 1.38 5.97
N GLY A 34 -1.98 0.95 6.41
CA GLY A 34 -2.33 0.97 7.84
C GLY A 34 -1.55 -0.05 8.69
N LEU A 35 -0.92 -1.05 8.06
CA LEU A 35 -0.06 -2.03 8.71
C LEU A 35 1.42 -1.65 8.58
N GLY A 36 2.18 -1.95 9.63
CA GLY A 36 3.62 -1.73 9.66
C GLY A 36 4.01 -0.40 10.29
N ARG A 37 5.31 -0.11 10.21
CA ARG A 37 5.93 1.08 10.80
C ARG A 37 6.92 1.63 9.80
N HIS A 38 6.96 2.95 9.67
CA HIS A 38 8.08 3.63 9.05
C HIS A 38 8.82 4.38 10.16
N VAL A 39 10.11 4.16 10.27
CA VAL A 39 10.97 4.87 11.21
C VAL A 39 12.02 5.62 10.41
N SER A 40 12.37 6.82 10.86
CA SER A 40 13.50 7.50 10.26
C SER A 40 14.78 6.81 10.73
N LEU A 41 15.71 6.59 9.80
CA LEU A 41 17.07 6.15 10.12
C LEU A 41 17.95 7.33 10.58
N LEU A 42 17.44 8.57 10.47
CA LEU A 42 18.15 9.76 10.87
C LEU A 42 18.35 9.78 12.39
N GLY A 43 19.62 9.90 12.81
CA GLY A 43 19.99 9.92 14.22
C GLY A 43 20.05 8.53 14.87
N MET A 44 19.75 7.45 14.14
CA MET A 44 19.89 6.09 14.64
C MET A 44 21.37 5.73 14.86
N ASP A 45 21.65 5.01 15.95
CA ASP A 45 23.01 4.57 16.26
C ASP A 45 23.62 3.70 15.14
N LYS A 46 24.93 3.82 14.90
CA LYS A 46 25.62 3.08 13.84
C LYS A 46 25.57 1.57 14.06
N ALA A 47 25.55 1.07 15.31
CA ALA A 47 25.38 -0.35 15.60
C ALA A 47 23.98 -0.81 15.17
N CYS A 48 22.94 -0.01 15.43
CA CYS A 48 21.59 -0.27 14.96
C CYS A 48 21.49 -0.24 13.43
N LEU A 49 22.20 0.67 12.74
CA LEU A 49 22.23 0.70 11.27
C LEU A 49 22.97 -0.49 10.66
N ARG A 50 23.98 -1.03 11.35
CA ARG A 50 24.71 -2.23 10.91
C ARG A 50 23.89 -3.50 11.07
N GLN A 51 23.09 -3.59 12.13
CA GLN A 51 22.21 -4.72 12.38
C GLN A 51 20.86 -4.22 12.89
N LEU A 52 19.93 -4.01 11.96
CA LEU A 52 18.58 -3.54 12.28
C LEU A 52 17.82 -4.61 13.07
N THR A 53 17.74 -4.44 14.38
CA THR A 53 16.92 -5.24 15.28
C THR A 53 15.57 -4.58 15.51
N ARG A 54 14.59 -5.34 16.03
CA ARG A 54 13.29 -4.80 16.44
C ARG A 54 13.45 -3.67 17.46
N THR A 55 14.31 -3.85 18.46
CA THR A 55 14.60 -2.85 19.49
C THR A 55 15.08 -1.53 18.87
N CYS A 56 16.01 -1.59 17.91
CA CYS A 56 16.49 -0.40 17.20
C CYS A 56 15.37 0.38 16.48
N LEU A 57 14.36 -0.31 15.94
CA LEU A 57 13.21 0.32 15.29
C LEU A 57 12.22 0.89 16.32
N GLU A 58 12.05 0.21 17.46
CA GLU A 58 11.13 0.65 18.52
C GLU A 58 11.67 1.84 19.32
N GLU A 59 12.99 1.94 19.45
CA GLU A 59 13.71 3.03 20.15
C GLU A 59 14.24 4.10 19.19
N ALA A 60 13.80 4.10 17.93
CA ALA A 60 14.31 5.02 16.93
C ALA A 60 14.09 6.49 17.38
N PRO A 61 15.12 7.34 17.30
CA PRO A 61 15.06 8.70 17.86
C PRO A 61 14.04 9.60 17.17
N ILE A 62 13.68 9.27 15.93
CA ILE A 62 12.60 9.93 15.19
C ILE A 62 11.63 8.85 14.72
N LEU A 63 10.55 8.70 15.50
CA LEU A 63 9.38 7.95 15.07
C LEU A 63 8.60 8.85 14.11
N LEU A 64 8.49 8.41 12.86
CA LEU A 64 7.60 9.07 11.93
C LEU A 64 6.15 8.70 12.29
N PRO A 65 5.19 9.61 12.06
CA PRO A 65 3.80 9.36 12.38
C PRO A 65 3.32 8.06 11.78
N PHE A 66 2.52 7.30 12.53
CA PHE A 66 1.86 6.16 11.96
C PHE A 66 0.83 6.63 10.93
N VAL A 67 0.62 5.84 9.89
CA VAL A 67 -0.51 6.08 8.97
C VAL A 67 -1.84 5.91 9.72
N THR A 68 -1.87 5.06 10.77
CA THR A 68 -3.03 4.84 11.64
C THR A 68 -2.63 4.61 13.10
N SER A 69 -3.52 4.91 14.05
CA SER A 69 -3.33 4.61 15.48
C SER A 69 -3.46 3.11 15.81
N SER A 70 -4.01 2.30 14.91
CA SER A 70 -4.28 0.87 15.08
C SER A 70 -3.14 0.00 14.53
N VAL A 71 -1.92 0.25 14.99
CA VAL A 71 -0.70 -0.40 14.47
C VAL A 71 -0.81 -1.93 14.56
N GLY A 72 -0.64 -2.60 13.41
CA GLY A 72 -0.64 -4.06 13.30
C GLY A 72 -2.04 -4.71 13.28
N ARG A 73 -3.12 -3.91 13.22
CA ARG A 73 -4.48 -4.43 13.05
C ARG A 73 -4.96 -4.24 11.62
N PHE A 74 -5.37 -5.34 10.99
CA PHE A 74 -6.01 -5.27 9.68
C PHE A 74 -7.45 -4.74 9.85
N ASN A 75 -7.65 -3.46 9.54
CA ASN A 75 -8.92 -2.77 9.63
C ASN A 75 -9.00 -1.61 8.61
N ASN A 76 -10.07 -0.83 8.63
CA ASN A 76 -10.29 0.26 7.68
C ASN A 76 -9.85 1.64 8.19
N ASP A 77 -9.06 1.73 9.26
CA ASP A 77 -8.66 3.01 9.86
C ASP A 77 -7.77 3.84 8.93
N TYR A 78 -7.03 3.20 8.02
CA TYR A 78 -6.27 3.87 6.95
C TYR A 78 -7.15 4.82 6.15
N PHE A 79 -8.31 4.36 5.67
CA PHE A 79 -9.20 5.19 4.86
C PHE A 79 -9.84 6.31 5.70
N LYS A 80 -10.12 6.06 6.98
CA LYS A 80 -10.64 7.11 7.89
C LYS A 80 -9.59 8.20 8.11
N ALA A 81 -8.34 7.81 8.35
CA ALA A 81 -7.21 8.73 8.52
C ALA A 81 -7.00 9.59 7.26
N LEU A 82 -7.08 8.97 6.08
CA LEU A 82 -6.91 9.66 4.81
C LEU A 82 -8.03 10.69 4.54
N LEU A 83 -9.28 10.37 4.89
CA LEU A 83 -10.39 11.32 4.81
C LEU A 83 -10.24 12.48 5.79
N ARG A 84 -9.79 12.22 7.02
CA ARG A 84 -9.50 13.27 8.01
C ARG A 84 -8.40 14.19 7.53
N TRP A 85 -7.33 13.64 6.95
CA TRP A 85 -6.26 14.42 6.35
C TRP A 85 -6.77 15.31 5.22
N ASN A 86 -7.58 14.75 4.31
CA ASN A 86 -8.19 15.51 3.22
C ASN A 86 -9.11 16.64 3.72
N ALA A 87 -9.80 16.42 4.84
CA ALA A 87 -10.63 17.41 5.52
C ALA A 87 -9.84 18.42 6.38
N ARG A 88 -8.50 18.32 6.43
CA ARG A 88 -7.62 19.12 7.30
C ARG A 88 -7.97 18.98 8.80
N GLN A 89 -8.36 17.78 9.21
CA GLN A 89 -8.76 17.41 10.57
C GLN A 89 -7.71 16.52 11.26
N VAL A 90 -6.44 16.70 10.90
CA VAL A 90 -5.31 15.99 11.49
C VAL A 90 -4.29 17.00 11.99
N GLU A 91 -3.64 16.67 13.09
CA GLU A 91 -2.55 17.49 13.63
C GLU A 91 -1.22 17.19 12.95
N MET A 92 -0.29 18.14 13.02
CA MET A 92 1.08 17.91 12.54
C MET A 92 1.71 16.76 13.32
N GLY A 93 2.17 15.74 12.60
CA GLY A 93 2.75 14.54 13.22
C GLY A 93 1.74 13.47 13.63
N GLU A 94 0.44 13.65 13.35
CA GLU A 94 -0.57 12.63 13.62
C GLU A 94 -0.56 11.49 12.58
N VAL A 95 -0.39 11.86 11.31
CA VAL A 95 -0.40 10.93 10.17
C VAL A 95 0.71 11.30 9.18
N ALA A 96 1.25 10.30 8.49
CA ALA A 96 2.23 10.48 7.42
C ALA A 96 1.79 9.70 6.18
N PHE A 97 1.53 10.42 5.10
CA PHE A 97 1.09 9.86 3.82
C PHE A 97 2.15 10.10 2.74
N ILE A 98 2.35 9.12 1.86
CA ILE A 98 3.17 9.31 0.66
C ILE A 98 2.33 9.93 -0.48
N PRO A 99 2.94 10.51 -1.53
CA PRO A 99 2.18 11.17 -2.61
C PRO A 99 1.07 10.30 -3.22
N THR A 100 1.31 8.99 -3.40
CA THR A 100 0.30 8.06 -3.91
C THR A 100 -0.89 7.84 -2.97
N ASP A 101 -0.72 7.94 -1.64
CA ASP A 101 -1.86 7.88 -0.71
C ASP A 101 -2.74 9.12 -0.88
N VAL A 102 -2.11 10.29 -0.96
CA VAL A 102 -2.79 11.58 -1.15
C VAL A 102 -3.57 11.58 -2.47
N ALA A 103 -3.02 10.96 -3.53
CA ALA A 103 -3.70 10.83 -4.82
C ALA A 103 -5.08 10.16 -4.70
N LEU A 104 -5.27 9.24 -3.75
CA LEU A 104 -6.55 8.52 -3.58
C LEU A 104 -7.71 9.41 -3.12
N VAL A 105 -7.42 10.55 -2.48
CA VAL A 105 -8.45 11.48 -1.97
C VAL A 105 -8.52 12.79 -2.74
N VAL A 106 -7.42 13.19 -3.39
CA VAL A 106 -7.39 14.35 -4.28
C VAL A 106 -8.13 14.04 -5.60
N ASP A 107 -7.93 12.84 -6.15
CA ASP A 107 -8.68 12.37 -7.31
C ASP A 107 -10.12 12.02 -6.90
N SER A 108 -11.10 12.75 -7.45
CA SER A 108 -12.51 12.56 -7.09
C SER A 108 -13.06 11.18 -7.48
N GLY A 109 -12.53 10.57 -8.55
CA GLY A 109 -12.92 9.23 -8.99
C GLY A 109 -12.41 8.17 -8.03
N LEU A 110 -11.18 8.32 -7.52
CA LEU A 110 -10.63 7.40 -6.51
C LEU A 110 -11.25 7.60 -5.12
N ARG A 111 -11.57 8.86 -4.77
CA ARG A 111 -12.10 9.21 -3.45
C ARG A 111 -13.38 8.45 -3.11
N VAL A 112 -14.23 8.14 -4.10
CA VAL A 112 -15.46 7.38 -3.87
C VAL A 112 -15.18 6.01 -3.24
N HIS A 113 -14.06 5.37 -3.60
CA HIS A 113 -13.65 4.08 -3.05
C HIS A 113 -13.10 4.23 -1.63
N VAL A 114 -12.32 5.28 -1.37
CA VAL A 114 -11.84 5.62 -0.02
C VAL A 114 -13.02 5.84 0.93
N GLU A 115 -14.02 6.62 0.51
CA GLU A 115 -15.23 6.85 1.30
C GLU A 115 -16.03 5.57 1.55
N ALA A 116 -16.18 4.73 0.52
CA ALA A 116 -16.87 3.45 0.65
C ALA A 116 -16.17 2.53 1.67
N PHE A 117 -14.85 2.40 1.58
CA PHE A 117 -14.08 1.55 2.49
C PHE A 117 -14.01 2.11 3.92
N ALA A 118 -13.94 3.43 4.09
CA ALA A 118 -14.01 4.06 5.40
C ALA A 118 -15.35 3.82 6.12
N LYS A 119 -16.47 3.81 5.37
CA LYS A 119 -17.83 3.60 5.90
C LYS A 119 -18.21 2.11 6.07
N GLN A 120 -17.62 1.23 5.25
CA GLN A 120 -18.03 -0.18 5.18
C GLN A 120 -16.83 -1.13 5.37
N PRO A 121 -16.47 -1.50 6.62
CA PRO A 121 -15.32 -2.37 6.89
C PRO A 121 -15.42 -3.72 6.18
N LYS A 122 -16.61 -4.33 6.11
CA LYS A 122 -16.85 -5.60 5.40
C LYS A 122 -16.73 -5.47 3.88
N LEU A 123 -16.90 -4.28 3.31
CA LEU A 123 -16.63 -4.02 1.89
C LEU A 123 -15.14 -3.91 1.64
N TYR A 124 -14.43 -3.23 2.51
CA TYR A 124 -12.98 -3.19 2.46
C TYR A 124 -12.38 -4.60 2.54
N GLU A 125 -12.69 -5.36 3.60
CA GLU A 125 -12.13 -6.69 3.85
C GLU A 125 -12.32 -7.64 2.65
N ARG A 126 -13.55 -7.75 2.13
CA ARG A 126 -13.85 -8.65 0.99
C ARG A 126 -13.17 -8.23 -0.31
N THR A 127 -13.05 -6.92 -0.55
CA THR A 127 -12.41 -6.40 -1.76
C THR A 127 -10.90 -6.57 -1.68
N PHE A 128 -10.31 -6.31 -0.51
CA PHE A 128 -8.88 -6.56 -0.27
C PHE A 128 -8.51 -8.02 -0.49
N VAL A 129 -9.25 -8.97 0.12
CA VAL A 129 -8.97 -10.40 -0.03
C VAL A 129 -8.99 -10.82 -1.50
N ARG A 130 -10.01 -10.38 -2.24
CA ARG A 130 -10.12 -10.66 -3.68
C ARG A 130 -8.96 -10.07 -4.48
N ALA A 131 -8.62 -8.80 -4.24
CA ALA A 131 -7.53 -8.12 -4.92
C ALA A 131 -6.16 -8.77 -4.62
N PHE A 132 -5.94 -9.15 -3.37
CA PHE A 132 -4.71 -9.81 -2.93
C PHE A 132 -4.58 -11.21 -3.51
N GLN A 133 -5.66 -11.99 -3.57
CA GLN A 133 -5.69 -13.29 -4.26
C GLN A 133 -5.31 -13.14 -5.74
N LYS A 134 -5.94 -12.21 -6.46
CA LYS A 134 -5.59 -11.92 -7.86
C LYS A 134 -4.11 -11.55 -8.03
N LEU A 135 -3.56 -10.74 -7.12
CA LEU A 135 -2.16 -10.36 -7.15
C LEU A 135 -1.23 -11.58 -7.01
N LEU A 136 -1.52 -12.47 -6.05
CA LEU A 136 -0.74 -13.70 -5.85
C LEU A 136 -0.85 -14.65 -7.05
N GLU A 137 -2.06 -14.87 -7.55
CA GLU A 137 -2.31 -15.74 -8.70
C GLU A 137 -1.61 -15.23 -9.96
N GLY A 138 -1.67 -13.92 -10.23
CA GLY A 138 -0.98 -13.29 -11.36
C GLY A 138 0.54 -13.49 -11.29
N THR A 139 1.13 -13.46 -10.09
CA THR A 139 2.56 -13.78 -9.92
C THR A 139 2.88 -15.26 -10.09
N ALA A 140 1.96 -16.16 -9.73
CA ALA A 140 2.13 -17.62 -9.88
C ALA A 140 1.95 -18.11 -11.33
N THR A 141 1.15 -17.41 -12.14
CA THR A 141 1.01 -17.74 -13.57
C THR A 141 2.18 -17.24 -14.42
N ALA A 142 2.81 -16.13 -14.02
CA ALA A 142 4.00 -15.60 -14.70
C ALA A 142 5.19 -16.59 -14.65
N THR A 143 5.31 -17.38 -13.58
CA THR A 143 6.36 -18.41 -13.42
C THR A 143 6.09 -19.70 -14.18
N ARG A 144 4.84 -19.99 -14.59
CA ARG A 144 4.53 -21.18 -15.41
C ARG A 144 4.63 -20.92 -16.93
N GLY A 145 4.64 -19.67 -17.36
CA GLY A 145 4.70 -19.29 -18.77
C GLY A 145 6.10 -19.23 -19.38
N SER A 146 7.16 -19.20 -18.56
CA SER A 146 8.55 -19.07 -19.03
C SER A 146 9.25 -20.41 -19.33
N ASP A 147 8.63 -21.55 -19.06
CA ASP A 147 9.31 -22.86 -19.12
C ASP A 147 8.83 -23.78 -20.27
N LEU A 148 7.79 -23.37 -21.03
CA LEU A 148 7.25 -24.18 -22.14
C LEU A 148 7.70 -23.71 -23.54
N SER A 149 8.27 -22.51 -23.65
CA SER A 149 8.77 -21.96 -24.92
C SER A 149 10.22 -22.35 -25.25
N ALA A 150 10.96 -22.89 -24.27
CA ALA A 150 12.38 -23.24 -24.43
C ALA A 150 12.63 -24.70 -24.89
N LEU A 151 11.60 -25.55 -24.95
CA LEU A 151 11.73 -26.99 -25.24
C LEU A 151 11.32 -27.39 -26.66
N THR A 152 10.80 -26.48 -27.49
CA THR A 152 10.36 -26.76 -28.87
C THR A 152 11.29 -26.22 -29.97
N ALA A 153 12.37 -25.52 -29.64
CA ALA A 153 13.30 -24.93 -30.61
C ALA A 153 14.64 -25.69 -30.80
N ARG A 154 14.69 -27.00 -30.46
CA ARG A 154 15.84 -27.87 -30.75
C ARG A 154 15.44 -29.17 -31.44
N ARG A 155 14.72 -29.07 -32.56
CA ARG A 155 14.75 -30.07 -33.63
C ARG A 155 14.48 -29.35 -34.94
N TYR A 156 15.53 -29.07 -35.69
CA TYR A 156 15.72 -29.27 -37.13
C TYR A 156 17.08 -28.67 -37.51
#